data_AF-Q4D6E1-F1
#
_entry.id   AF-Q4D6E1-F1
#
_cell.length_a   1.000
_cell.length_b   1.000
_cell.length_c   1.000
_cell.angle_alpha   90.00
_cell.angle_beta   90.00
_cell.angle_gamma   90.00
#
_symmetry.space_group_name_H-M   'P 1'
#
loop_
_entity.id
_entity.type
_entity.pdbx_description
1 polymer ?
#
loop_
_entity_poly.entity_id
_entity_poly.type
_entity_poly.pdbx_seq_one_letter_code
_entity_poly.pdbx_strand_id
1 'polypeptide(L)'
;MFHLFSLLFCCLSTPGFWEAKKSGNGCLGGHFVFTVIANFIYLFSIWWIATNLRKNSDDINNRKNIGVFLLFLFKRLAGGKVNENTQRRSMLRRCCPATLHMAPSTAMVAGVFVNNQKRFLKMAKSAFGFYLARRGQRKFPFLRRPHIKNTHAMNLSAPYFWSFMTAKSQTYFLPEENYITGDWTGKFFVSKLQVYTLQHATSGSTVRVKSFPSVFELSSPSRWNIGKELNTLTKPRMDLIDEQMLTKKQRLDYVKAGLLPK
;
A
#
# COMPACT_ATOMS: atom_id res chain seq x y z
N MET A 1 -21.99 -15.93 14.26
CA MET A 1 -22.26 -14.55 14.75
C MET A 1 -23.55 -14.45 15.55
N PHE A 2 -24.65 -15.08 15.10
CA PHE A 2 -25.92 -15.15 15.84
C PHE A 2 -25.81 -15.72 17.26
N HIS A 3 -24.98 -16.75 17.49
CA HIS A 3 -24.78 -17.31 18.83
C HIS A 3 -24.08 -16.36 19.83
N LEU A 4 -23.17 -15.51 19.36
CA LEU A 4 -22.54 -14.48 20.21
C LEU A 4 -23.54 -13.38 20.58
N PHE A 5 -24.45 -13.05 19.67
CA PHE A 5 -25.50 -12.06 19.86
C PHE A 5 -26.50 -12.52 20.94
N SER A 6 -26.89 -13.80 20.91
CA SER A 6 -27.81 -14.38 21.89
C SER A 6 -27.20 -14.43 23.30
N LEU A 7 -25.91 -14.75 23.41
CA LEU A 7 -25.20 -14.80 24.70
C LEU A 7 -25.03 -13.42 25.33
N LEU A 8 -24.71 -12.39 24.54
CA LEU A 8 -24.59 -11.02 25.03
C LEU A 8 -25.94 -10.42 25.44
N PHE A 9 -27.02 -10.73 24.70
CA PHE A 9 -28.36 -10.29 25.06
C PHE A 9 -28.86 -10.96 26.34
N CYS A 10 -28.55 -12.24 26.55
CA CYS A 10 -28.86 -12.97 27.78
C CYS A 10 -28.10 -12.43 29.01
N CYS A 11 -26.86 -11.97 28.85
CA CYS A 11 -26.07 -11.38 29.95
C CYS A 11 -26.49 -9.93 30.29
N LEU A 12 -27.14 -9.23 29.37
CA LEU A 12 -27.62 -7.84 29.56
C LEU A 12 -29.07 -7.77 30.06
N SER A 13 -29.83 -8.86 29.97
CA SER A 13 -31.24 -8.94 30.37
C SER A 13 -31.46 -9.54 31.77
N THR A 14 -30.41 -9.92 32.50
CA THR A 14 -30.54 -10.39 33.87
C THR A 14 -30.75 -9.22 34.84
N PRO A 15 -31.89 -9.19 35.57
CA PRO A 15 -32.27 -8.06 36.43
C PRO A 15 -31.31 -7.77 37.60
N GLY A 16 -30.31 -8.62 37.86
CA GLY A 16 -29.30 -8.40 38.91
C GLY A 16 -28.04 -7.62 38.49
N PHE A 17 -27.87 -7.26 37.21
CA PHE A 17 -26.64 -6.61 36.74
C PHE A 17 -26.62 -5.08 37.02
N TRP A 18 -27.79 -4.48 37.28
CA TRP A 18 -27.96 -3.04 37.52
C TRP A 18 -28.03 -2.64 39.01
N GLU A 19 -28.07 -3.60 39.94
CA GLU A 19 -28.38 -3.32 41.36
C GLU A 19 -27.14 -3.10 42.27
N ALA A 20 -25.92 -3.18 41.76
CA ALA A 20 -24.70 -3.06 42.58
C ALA A 20 -24.22 -1.61 42.84
N LYS A 21 -25.11 -0.61 42.89
CA LYS A 21 -24.72 0.82 42.95
C LYS A 21 -25.00 1.55 44.27
N LYS A 22 -25.20 0.84 45.38
CA LYS A 22 -25.51 1.46 46.69
C LYS A 22 -24.52 1.21 47.83
N SER A 23 -23.50 0.36 47.69
CA SER A 23 -22.46 0.24 48.71
C SER A 23 -21.12 0.70 48.15
N GLY A 24 -20.52 1.69 48.81
CA GLY A 24 -19.20 2.18 48.48
C GLY A 24 -18.17 1.08 48.68
N ASN A 25 -17.80 0.40 47.61
CA ASN A 25 -16.53 -0.30 47.39
C ASN A 25 -16.58 -1.01 46.03
N GLY A 26 -15.65 -0.70 45.13
CA GLY A 26 -15.37 -1.53 43.95
C GLY A 26 -15.82 -0.98 42.59
N CYS A 27 -15.09 0.00 42.05
CA CYS A 27 -15.33 0.60 40.73
C CYS A 27 -14.83 -0.26 39.55
N LEU A 28 -15.05 -1.59 39.57
CA LEU A 28 -14.59 -2.51 38.51
C LEU A 28 -15.69 -2.91 37.50
N GLY A 29 -16.98 -2.79 37.86
CA GLY A 29 -18.09 -3.22 37.00
C GLY A 29 -18.40 -2.28 35.82
N GLY A 30 -18.34 -0.96 36.02
CA GLY A 30 -18.71 0.02 34.98
C GLY A 30 -17.71 0.11 33.82
N HIS A 31 -16.43 -0.12 34.10
CA HIS A 31 -15.38 -0.09 33.09
C HIS A 31 -15.42 -1.32 32.18
N PHE A 32 -15.78 -2.49 32.72
CA PHE A 32 -15.89 -3.73 31.96
C PHE A 32 -17.02 -3.65 30.91
N VAL A 33 -18.19 -3.13 31.31
CA VAL A 33 -19.35 -2.97 30.43
C VAL A 33 -19.08 -2.00 29.28
N PHE A 34 -18.45 -0.86 29.57
CA PHE A 34 -18.07 0.10 28.53
C PHE A 34 -17.06 -0.49 27.54
N THR A 35 -16.12 -1.30 28.02
CA THR A 35 -15.08 -1.91 27.17
C THR A 35 -15.67 -2.99 26.27
N VAL A 36 -16.58 -3.82 26.77
CA VAL A 36 -17.27 -4.86 26.00
C VAL A 36 -18.17 -4.23 24.93
N ILE A 37 -18.94 -3.20 25.26
CA ILE A 37 -19.80 -2.49 24.29
C ILE A 37 -18.95 -1.80 23.22
N ALA A 38 -17.85 -1.14 23.60
CA ALA A 38 -16.95 -0.48 22.64
C ALA A 38 -16.32 -1.48 21.66
N ASN A 39 -15.86 -2.63 22.16
CA ASN A 39 -15.31 -3.70 21.32
C ASN A 39 -16.37 -4.32 20.41
N PHE A 40 -17.62 -4.44 20.87
CA PHE A 40 -18.71 -4.96 20.07
C PHE A 40 -19.09 -4.01 18.92
N ILE A 41 -19.20 -2.71 19.20
CA ILE A 41 -19.45 -1.67 18.19
C ILE A 41 -18.30 -1.65 17.17
N TYR A 42 -17.05 -1.81 17.62
CA TYR A 42 -15.89 -1.86 16.76
C TYR A 42 -15.92 -3.07 15.81
N LEU A 43 -16.16 -4.27 16.34
CA LEU A 43 -16.24 -5.50 15.54
C LEU A 43 -17.44 -5.49 14.59
N PHE A 44 -18.59 -4.97 15.01
CA PHE A 44 -19.77 -4.80 14.16
C PHE A 44 -19.49 -3.82 13.02
N SER A 45 -18.79 -2.71 13.31
CA SER A 45 -18.39 -1.73 12.30
C SER A 45 -17.46 -2.35 11.24
N ILE A 46 -16.46 -3.14 11.66
CA ILE A 46 -15.56 -3.85 10.74
C ILE A 46 -16.33 -4.86 9.89
N TRP A 47 -17.21 -5.65 10.50
CA TRP A 47 -18.00 -6.66 9.78
C TRP A 47 -18.97 -6.03 8.78
N TRP A 48 -19.66 -4.93 9.15
CA TRP A 48 -20.56 -4.18 8.28
C TRP A 48 -19.82 -3.56 7.08
N ILE A 49 -18.60 -3.08 7.29
CA ILE A 49 -17.74 -2.54 6.22
C ILE A 49 -17.29 -3.67 5.28
N ALA A 50 -16.91 -4.83 5.82
CA ALA A 50 -16.49 -5.99 5.03
C ALA A 50 -17.64 -6.54 4.16
N THR A 51 -18.86 -6.59 4.68
CA THR A 51 -20.04 -7.09 3.94
C THR A 51 -20.52 -6.12 2.87
N ASN A 52 -20.47 -4.80 3.12
CA ASN A 52 -20.84 -3.79 2.13
C ASN A 52 -19.77 -3.60 1.04
N LEU A 53 -18.48 -3.77 1.36
CA LEU A 53 -17.41 -3.79 0.36
C LEU A 53 -17.50 -5.01 -0.58
N ARG A 54 -18.08 -6.12 -0.11
CA ARG A 54 -18.29 -7.33 -0.92
C ARG A 54 -19.50 -7.21 -1.86
N LYS A 55 -20.53 -6.44 -1.50
CA LYS A 55 -21.77 -6.28 -2.28
C LYS A 55 -21.71 -5.16 -3.34
N ASN A 56 -20.82 -4.16 -3.19
CA ASN A 56 -20.78 -2.97 -4.06
C ASN A 56 -19.42 -2.77 -4.74
N SER A 57 -18.90 -3.82 -5.39
CA SER A 57 -17.64 -3.79 -6.15
C SER A 57 -17.59 -2.67 -7.21
N ASP A 58 -18.73 -2.34 -7.80
CA ASP A 58 -18.79 -1.63 -9.09
C ASP A 58 -19.13 -0.15 -8.99
N ASP A 59 -19.44 0.37 -7.78
CA ASP A 59 -19.89 1.75 -7.62
C ASP A 59 -18.82 2.65 -6.95
N ILE A 60 -18.17 3.46 -7.78
CA ILE A 60 -17.10 4.40 -7.40
C ILE A 60 -17.59 5.45 -6.39
N ASN A 61 -18.89 5.78 -6.40
CA ASN A 61 -19.47 6.75 -5.48
C ASN A 61 -19.62 6.20 -4.06
N ASN A 62 -19.86 4.90 -3.91
CA ASN A 62 -20.02 4.26 -2.60
C ASN A 62 -18.68 4.14 -1.84
N ARG A 63 -17.56 4.00 -2.56
CA ARG A 63 -16.20 3.94 -1.96
C ARG A 63 -15.77 5.24 -1.30
N LYS A 64 -16.23 6.40 -1.78
CA LYS A 64 -15.91 7.71 -1.19
C LYS A 64 -16.61 7.89 0.17
N ASN A 65 -17.86 7.45 0.28
CA ASN A 65 -18.62 7.54 1.54
C ASN A 65 -18.06 6.61 2.61
N ILE A 66 -17.62 5.40 2.22
CA ILE A 66 -16.99 4.42 3.14
C ILE A 66 -15.65 4.94 3.66
N GLY A 67 -14.83 5.55 2.80
CA GLY A 67 -13.54 6.14 3.21
C GLY A 67 -13.69 7.30 4.20
N VAL A 68 -14.71 8.14 4.02
CA VAL A 68 -15.03 9.25 4.94
C VAL A 68 -15.55 8.71 6.28
N PHE A 69 -16.40 7.68 6.25
CA PHE A 69 -16.92 7.04 7.46
C PHE A 69 -15.80 6.37 8.29
N LEU A 70 -14.89 5.65 7.65
CA LEU A 70 -13.71 5.05 8.29
C LEU A 70 -12.78 6.10 8.92
N LEU A 71 -12.55 7.23 8.23
CA LEU A 71 -11.74 8.34 8.75
C LEU A 71 -12.41 9.00 9.97
N PHE A 72 -13.75 9.11 9.97
CA PHE A 72 -14.53 9.63 11.09
C PHE A 72 -14.52 8.68 12.28
N LEU A 73 -14.63 7.36 12.04
CA LEU A 73 -14.54 6.33 13.08
C LEU A 73 -13.14 6.29 13.72
N PHE A 74 -12.08 6.33 12.90
CA PHE A 74 -10.70 6.38 13.40
C PHE A 74 -10.41 7.65 14.21
N LYS A 75 -10.91 8.81 13.80
CA LYS A 75 -10.78 10.05 14.59
C LYS A 75 -11.55 9.99 15.90
N ARG A 76 -12.71 9.33 15.94
CA ARG A 76 -13.54 9.21 17.14
C ARG A 76 -13.00 8.16 18.11
N LEU A 77 -12.39 7.09 17.61
CA LEU A 77 -11.72 6.05 18.40
C LEU A 77 -10.32 6.48 18.90
N ALA A 78 -9.61 7.31 18.13
CA ALA A 78 -8.33 7.89 18.55
C ALA A 78 -8.49 9.11 19.49
N GLY A 79 -9.72 9.53 19.80
CA GLY A 79 -10.04 10.63 20.72
C GLY A 79 -9.88 10.29 22.20
N GLY A 80 -8.99 9.36 22.55
CA GLY A 80 -8.59 9.07 23.92
C GLY A 80 -7.69 10.17 24.46
N LYS A 81 -8.14 10.83 25.54
CA LYS A 81 -7.45 11.87 26.30
C LYS A 81 -5.95 11.58 26.45
N VAL A 82 -5.10 12.36 25.79
CA VAL A 82 -3.67 12.41 26.10
C VAL A 82 -3.50 13.42 27.24
N ASN A 83 -3.28 12.90 28.45
CA ASN A 83 -2.96 13.69 29.63
C ASN A 83 -1.68 14.49 29.39
N GLU A 84 -1.80 15.81 29.44
CA GLU A 84 -0.71 16.72 29.75
C GLU A 84 -0.21 16.39 31.16
N ASN A 85 1.05 15.98 31.27
CA ASN A 85 1.96 16.18 32.41
C ASN A 85 3.08 15.13 32.37
N THR A 86 4.14 15.40 31.61
CA THR A 86 5.46 14.84 31.94
C THR A 86 6.53 15.88 31.62
N GLN A 87 6.82 16.64 32.65
CA GLN A 87 7.94 17.56 32.80
C GLN A 87 9.26 16.75 32.81
N ARG A 88 10.20 17.02 31.90
CA ARG A 88 11.66 17.09 32.19
C ARG A 88 12.51 17.42 30.95
N ARG A 89 13.05 18.66 30.99
CA ARG A 89 14.41 19.08 30.62
C ARG A 89 14.92 18.73 29.21
N SER A 90 15.02 19.74 28.34
CA SER A 90 16.32 20.39 28.05
C SER A 90 16.23 21.47 26.95
N MET A 91 16.80 22.63 27.29
CA MET A 91 17.43 23.66 26.46
C MET A 91 16.67 24.37 25.32
N LEU A 92 16.06 25.51 25.71
CA LEU A 92 16.34 26.86 25.19
C LEU A 92 16.65 27.02 23.68
N ARG A 93 15.70 27.61 22.92
CA ARG A 93 15.90 28.91 22.22
C ARG A 93 14.61 29.43 21.56
N ARG A 94 14.11 30.52 22.17
CA ARG A 94 13.61 31.81 21.62
C ARG A 94 12.48 31.89 20.56
N CYS A 95 11.47 32.67 20.98
CA CYS A 95 10.62 33.65 20.25
C CYS A 95 9.43 33.08 19.44
N CYS A 96 8.16 33.50 19.55
CA CYS A 96 7.36 34.40 20.39
C CYS A 96 5.88 33.95 20.22
N PRO A 97 4.94 34.16 21.17
CA PRO A 97 3.54 33.79 21.00
C PRO A 97 2.73 34.97 20.45
N ALA A 98 1.91 34.74 19.42
CA ALA A 98 0.83 35.63 19.04
C ALA A 98 -0.46 34.82 18.91
N THR A 99 -1.33 35.06 19.89
CA THR A 99 -2.68 34.56 20.08
C THR A 99 -3.60 35.06 18.97
N LEU A 100 -4.29 34.14 18.27
CA LEU A 100 -5.59 34.45 17.64
C LEU A 100 -6.45 33.17 17.68
N HIS A 101 -7.36 33.14 18.64
CA HIS A 101 -8.40 32.12 18.77
C HIS A 101 -9.44 32.37 17.66
N MET A 102 -9.30 31.69 16.52
CA MET A 102 -10.30 31.71 15.45
C MET A 102 -11.18 30.45 15.56
N ALA A 103 -12.49 30.67 15.68
CA ALA A 103 -13.50 29.62 15.68
C ALA A 103 -13.42 28.79 14.38
N PRO A 104 -13.64 27.47 14.42
CA PRO A 104 -13.54 26.63 13.24
C PRO A 104 -14.76 26.86 12.34
N SER A 105 -14.63 27.78 11.38
CA SER A 105 -15.57 27.91 10.27
C SER A 105 -15.58 26.61 9.45
N THR A 106 -16.78 26.13 9.11
CA THR A 106 -17.03 24.97 8.24
C THR A 106 -16.31 25.07 6.88
N ALA A 107 -15.97 26.29 6.42
CA ALA A 107 -15.16 26.52 5.23
C ALA A 107 -13.69 26.11 5.39
N MET A 108 -13.12 26.20 6.60
CA MET A 108 -11.75 25.71 6.86
C MET A 108 -11.68 24.18 6.83
N VAL A 109 -12.74 23.49 7.27
CA VAL A 109 -12.83 22.04 7.18
C VAL A 109 -12.89 21.60 5.72
N ALA A 110 -13.70 22.25 4.89
CA ALA A 110 -13.74 22.01 3.44
C ALA A 110 -12.40 22.30 2.76
N GLY A 111 -11.73 23.40 3.13
CA GLY A 111 -10.39 23.76 2.63
C GLY A 111 -9.30 22.75 3.01
N VAL A 112 -9.37 22.16 4.21
CA VAL A 112 -8.46 21.09 4.65
C VAL A 112 -8.68 19.79 3.87
N PHE A 113 -9.93 19.44 3.53
CA PHE A 113 -10.22 18.29 2.67
C PHE A 113 -9.74 18.51 1.23
N VAL A 114 -9.94 19.70 0.66
CA VAL A 114 -9.48 20.04 -0.70
C VAL A 114 -7.95 20.12 -0.77
N ASN A 115 -7.28 20.65 0.27
CA ASN A 115 -5.81 20.66 0.34
C ASN A 115 -5.21 19.27 0.59
N ASN A 116 -5.91 18.40 1.32
CA ASN A 116 -5.46 17.02 1.48
C ASN A 116 -5.62 16.19 0.21
N GLN A 117 -6.64 16.46 -0.63
CA GLN A 117 -6.78 15.79 -1.93
C GLN A 117 -5.61 16.09 -2.88
N LYS A 118 -5.04 17.31 -2.86
CA LYS A 118 -3.84 17.65 -3.65
C LYS A 118 -2.57 16.89 -3.22
N ARG A 119 -2.58 16.24 -2.05
CA ARG A 119 -1.42 15.52 -1.53
C ARG A 119 -1.34 14.08 -2.05
N PHE A 120 -2.48 13.41 -2.25
CA PHE A 120 -2.55 12.03 -2.72
C PHE A 120 -2.11 11.86 -4.18
N LEU A 121 -1.83 10.63 -4.59
CA LEU A 121 -1.54 10.33 -5.99
C LEU A 121 -2.75 10.66 -6.87
N LYS A 122 -2.52 11.34 -8.00
CA LYS A 122 -3.59 11.76 -8.92
C LYS A 122 -4.38 10.61 -9.54
N MET A 123 -3.76 9.43 -9.64
CA MET A 123 -4.37 8.21 -10.14
C MET A 123 -3.93 7.02 -9.29
N ALA A 124 -4.88 6.15 -8.97
CA ALA A 124 -4.61 4.91 -8.28
C ALA A 124 -4.34 3.78 -9.28
N LYS A 125 -3.06 3.54 -9.60
CA LYS A 125 -2.62 2.38 -10.43
C LYS A 125 -2.52 1.07 -9.64
N SER A 126 -2.64 1.16 -8.32
CA SER A 126 -2.69 0.05 -7.36
C SER A 126 -3.39 0.55 -6.10
N ALA A 127 -3.64 -0.34 -5.12
CA ALA A 127 -4.22 0.02 -3.83
C ALA A 127 -3.43 1.15 -3.12
N PHE A 128 -2.11 1.21 -3.31
CA PHE A 128 -1.26 2.26 -2.75
C PHE A 128 -1.60 3.68 -3.23
N GLY A 129 -2.33 3.81 -4.35
CA GLY A 129 -2.85 5.08 -4.85
C GLY A 129 -3.66 5.88 -3.84
N PHE A 130 -4.39 5.18 -2.97
CA PHE A 130 -5.27 5.78 -1.96
C PHE A 130 -4.53 6.20 -0.69
N TYR A 131 -3.41 5.55 -0.38
CA TYR A 131 -2.67 5.75 0.88
C TYR A 131 -1.49 6.71 0.73
N LEU A 132 -0.88 6.75 -0.46
CA LEU A 132 0.36 7.47 -0.67
C LEU A 132 0.13 8.89 -1.18
N ALA A 133 0.94 9.81 -0.65
CA ALA A 133 1.03 11.19 -1.12
C ALA A 133 2.27 11.38 -2.02
N ARG A 134 2.12 12.10 -3.14
CA ARG A 134 3.25 12.35 -4.07
C ARG A 134 4.30 13.28 -3.45
N ARG A 135 3.85 14.29 -2.70
CA ARG A 135 4.70 15.36 -2.12
C ARG A 135 5.62 16.01 -3.18
N GLY A 136 5.05 16.41 -4.32
CA GLY A 136 5.80 17.10 -5.38
C GLY A 136 6.86 16.22 -6.05
N GLN A 137 8.08 16.74 -6.20
CA GLN A 137 9.28 16.01 -6.60
C GLN A 137 10.27 15.96 -5.41
N ARG A 138 9.81 15.46 -4.26
CA ARG A 138 10.65 15.41 -3.06
C ARG A 138 11.94 14.62 -3.31
N LYS A 139 13.03 15.10 -2.72
CA LYS A 139 14.30 14.39 -2.69
C LYS A 139 14.26 13.28 -1.63
N PHE A 140 15.05 12.24 -1.88
CA PHE A 140 15.21 11.07 -1.01
C PHE A 140 16.68 10.91 -0.67
N PRO A 141 17.02 10.24 0.45
CA PRO A 141 18.39 9.84 0.70
C PRO A 141 18.94 9.00 -0.46
N PHE A 142 20.25 9.09 -0.67
CA PHE A 142 20.94 8.40 -1.76
C PHE A 142 20.60 6.90 -1.78
N LEU A 143 20.26 6.38 -2.97
CA LEU A 143 19.82 4.99 -3.24
C LEU A 143 18.59 4.50 -2.44
N ARG A 144 17.97 5.34 -1.61
CA ARG A 144 16.85 4.96 -0.74
C ARG A 144 15.55 5.61 -1.19
N ARG A 145 14.97 5.04 -2.25
CA ARG A 145 13.60 5.35 -2.69
C ARG A 145 12.65 4.29 -2.15
N PRO A 146 11.45 4.66 -1.66
CA PRO A 146 10.52 3.74 -1.01
C PRO A 146 9.97 2.67 -1.95
N HIS A 147 9.95 2.96 -3.25
CA HIS A 147 9.59 2.00 -4.28
C HIS A 147 10.76 1.84 -5.24
N ILE A 148 11.31 0.63 -5.29
CA ILE A 148 12.39 0.25 -6.20
C ILE A 148 11.77 0.06 -7.59
N LYS A 149 12.10 0.97 -8.51
CA LYS A 149 11.72 0.91 -9.92
C LYS A 149 12.98 0.97 -10.78
N ASN A 150 13.48 -0.20 -11.17
CA ASN A 150 14.72 -0.34 -11.94
C ASN A 150 14.47 -0.09 -13.43
N THR A 151 14.24 1.17 -13.78
CA THR A 151 14.03 1.56 -15.20
C THR A 151 15.32 1.40 -16.03
N HIS A 152 16.48 1.41 -15.37
CA HIS A 152 17.80 1.23 -15.97
C HIS A 152 18.25 -0.24 -16.03
N ALA A 153 17.41 -1.21 -15.63
CA ALA A 153 17.81 -2.60 -15.55
C ALA A 153 18.29 -3.16 -16.90
N MET A 154 17.56 -2.83 -17.97
CA MET A 154 17.96 -3.13 -19.34
C MET A 154 18.72 -1.93 -19.92
N ASN A 155 19.96 -1.75 -19.47
CA ASN A 155 20.91 -0.81 -20.07
C ASN A 155 22.17 -1.60 -20.43
N LEU A 156 22.13 -2.20 -21.62
CA LEU A 156 23.19 -3.08 -22.09
C LEU A 156 24.34 -2.22 -22.62
N SER A 157 25.40 -2.10 -21.83
CA SER A 157 26.67 -1.53 -22.26
C SER A 157 27.66 -2.66 -22.49
N ALA A 158 28.21 -2.76 -23.70
CA ALA A 158 29.16 -3.81 -24.08
C ALA A 158 30.37 -3.94 -23.12
N PRO A 159 31.11 -2.86 -22.78
CA PRO A 159 32.25 -2.99 -21.86
C PRO A 159 31.85 -3.37 -20.43
N TYR A 160 30.62 -3.08 -20.02
CA TYR A 160 30.11 -3.38 -18.68
C TYR A 160 29.11 -4.54 -18.67
N PHE A 161 29.10 -5.37 -19.73
CA PHE A 161 28.07 -6.39 -19.92
C PHE A 161 28.02 -7.36 -18.73
N TRP A 162 29.17 -7.77 -18.19
CA TRP A 162 29.25 -8.71 -17.06
C TRP A 162 29.26 -8.07 -15.68
N SER A 163 29.42 -6.75 -15.57
CA SER A 163 29.51 -6.03 -14.28
C SER A 163 28.28 -5.16 -13.97
N PHE A 164 27.53 -4.74 -14.99
CA PHE A 164 26.33 -3.93 -14.84
C PHE A 164 25.12 -4.80 -14.50
N MET A 165 24.48 -4.47 -13.37
CA MET A 165 23.24 -5.12 -12.90
C MET A 165 23.38 -6.65 -12.82
N THR A 166 24.52 -7.11 -12.32
CA THR A 166 24.87 -8.52 -12.10
C THR A 166 25.52 -8.70 -10.73
N ALA A 167 25.76 -9.95 -10.35
CA ALA A 167 26.56 -10.29 -9.18
C ALA A 167 27.92 -9.56 -9.20
N LYS A 168 28.37 -9.13 -8.02
CA LYS A 168 29.65 -8.41 -7.88
C LYS A 168 30.88 -9.29 -8.08
N SER A 169 30.73 -10.59 -7.82
CA SER A 169 31.74 -11.61 -8.09
C SER A 169 31.17 -12.70 -8.99
N GLN A 170 31.99 -13.19 -9.91
CA GLN A 170 31.65 -14.33 -10.78
C GLN A 170 31.71 -15.67 -10.03
N THR A 171 32.35 -15.70 -8.85
CA THR A 171 32.44 -16.90 -8.00
C THR A 171 31.20 -17.11 -7.13
N TYR A 172 30.27 -16.17 -7.11
CA TYR A 172 29.03 -16.32 -6.35
C TYR A 172 28.14 -17.38 -6.98
N PHE A 173 27.55 -18.21 -6.13
CA PHE A 173 26.47 -19.09 -6.54
C PHE A 173 25.31 -18.29 -7.11
N LEU A 174 24.51 -18.96 -7.96
CA LEU A 174 23.29 -18.35 -8.47
C LEU A 174 22.34 -18.02 -7.31
N PRO A 175 21.46 -17.02 -7.47
CA PRO A 175 20.46 -16.67 -6.48
C PRO A 175 19.53 -17.85 -6.13
N GLU A 176 18.89 -17.79 -4.96
CA GLU A 176 17.92 -18.80 -4.50
C GLU A 176 16.84 -19.07 -5.56
N GLU A 177 16.44 -18.05 -6.31
CA GLU A 177 15.37 -18.15 -7.30
C GLU A 177 15.72 -19.00 -8.51
N ASN A 178 16.98 -19.41 -8.67
CA ASN A 178 17.39 -20.39 -9.67
C ASN A 178 17.13 -21.85 -9.26
N TYR A 179 16.83 -22.10 -7.99
CA TYR A 179 16.63 -23.42 -7.43
C TYR A 179 15.17 -23.62 -7.00
N ILE A 180 14.73 -24.88 -7.02
CA ILE A 180 13.46 -25.28 -6.40
C ILE A 180 13.78 -25.60 -4.94
N THR A 181 13.29 -24.77 -4.02
CA THR A 181 13.67 -24.83 -2.59
C THR A 181 12.72 -25.68 -1.72
N GLY A 182 11.68 -26.26 -2.31
CA GLY A 182 10.75 -27.16 -1.63
C GLY A 182 9.73 -27.74 -2.61
N ASP A 183 8.72 -28.42 -2.07
CA ASP A 183 7.69 -29.07 -2.88
C ASP A 183 6.75 -28.02 -3.49
N TRP A 184 6.87 -27.82 -4.80
CA TRP A 184 6.05 -26.88 -5.55
C TRP A 184 5.08 -27.61 -6.46
N THR A 185 3.82 -27.19 -6.48
CA THR A 185 2.87 -27.59 -7.56
C THR A 185 3.30 -27.00 -8.91
N GLY A 186 3.85 -25.79 -8.88
CA GLY A 186 4.30 -25.05 -10.04
C GLY A 186 4.38 -23.55 -9.75
N LYS A 187 5.07 -22.80 -10.61
CA LYS A 187 5.11 -21.33 -10.56
C LYS A 187 4.45 -20.74 -11.81
N PHE A 188 3.62 -19.71 -11.63
CA PHE A 188 3.06 -18.95 -12.75
C PHE A 188 4.14 -18.16 -13.50
N PHE A 189 5.05 -17.56 -12.75
CA PHE A 189 6.20 -16.82 -13.27
C PHE A 189 7.35 -16.96 -12.29
N VAL A 190 8.56 -16.86 -12.82
CA VAL A 190 9.80 -16.84 -12.06
C VAL A 190 10.18 -15.40 -11.66
N SER A 191 11.11 -15.29 -10.71
CA SER A 191 11.62 -13.99 -10.26
C SER A 191 12.40 -13.29 -11.36
N LYS A 192 12.36 -11.95 -11.38
CA LYS A 192 13.22 -11.14 -12.26
C LYS A 192 14.70 -11.25 -11.90
N LEU A 193 15.03 -11.64 -10.67
CA LEU A 193 16.41 -11.81 -10.22
C LEU A 193 16.99 -13.18 -10.59
N GLN A 194 16.17 -14.09 -11.13
CA GLN A 194 16.68 -15.36 -11.63
C GLN A 194 17.67 -15.10 -12.78
N VAL A 195 18.78 -15.82 -12.78
CA VAL A 195 19.79 -15.77 -13.84
C VAL A 195 19.41 -16.76 -14.94
N TYR A 196 19.41 -16.32 -16.19
CA TYR A 196 19.15 -17.18 -17.34
C TYR A 196 20.32 -18.15 -17.53
N THR A 197 20.04 -19.46 -17.51
CA THR A 197 21.07 -20.52 -17.65
C THR A 197 20.96 -21.21 -19.00
N LEU A 198 21.94 -22.04 -19.35
CA LEU A 198 21.90 -22.86 -20.55
C LEU A 198 20.63 -23.72 -20.62
N GLN A 199 20.21 -24.28 -19.48
CA GLN A 199 19.01 -25.12 -19.40
C GLN A 199 17.73 -24.36 -19.77
N HIS A 200 17.66 -23.05 -19.51
CA HIS A 200 16.51 -22.25 -19.94
C HIS A 200 16.40 -22.16 -21.46
N ALA A 201 17.51 -22.28 -22.19
CA ALA A 201 17.52 -22.31 -23.64
C ALA A 201 17.26 -23.72 -24.19
N THR A 202 17.79 -24.75 -23.54
CA THR A 202 17.76 -26.13 -24.05
C THR A 202 16.50 -26.91 -23.68
N SER A 203 15.89 -26.65 -22.52
CA SER A 203 14.80 -27.48 -21.99
C SER A 203 13.50 -27.39 -22.79
N GLY A 204 13.31 -26.35 -23.61
CA GLY A 204 12.02 -26.02 -24.23
C GLY A 204 10.93 -25.64 -23.22
N SER A 205 11.27 -25.48 -21.93
CA SER A 205 10.31 -25.13 -20.88
C SER A 205 9.90 -23.66 -20.96
N THR A 206 8.69 -23.35 -20.51
CA THR A 206 8.21 -21.97 -20.48
C THR A 206 8.91 -21.14 -19.40
N VAL A 207 9.57 -20.06 -19.81
CA VAL A 207 10.21 -19.11 -18.88
C VAL A 207 9.41 -17.82 -18.89
N ARG A 208 8.65 -17.60 -17.80
CA ARG A 208 7.68 -16.51 -17.68
C ARG A 208 8.10 -15.54 -16.58
N VAL A 209 8.09 -14.25 -16.87
CA VAL A 209 8.51 -13.18 -15.95
C VAL A 209 7.39 -12.19 -15.74
N LYS A 210 7.06 -11.84 -14.49
CA LYS A 210 6.03 -10.84 -14.20
C LYS A 210 6.44 -9.45 -14.70
N SER A 211 5.82 -8.97 -15.76
CA SER A 211 6.09 -7.64 -16.33
C SER A 211 4.81 -6.95 -16.73
N PHE A 212 4.72 -5.63 -16.54
CA PHE A 212 3.51 -4.90 -16.92
C PHE A 212 3.34 -4.92 -18.46
N PRO A 213 2.16 -5.25 -19.01
CA PRO A 213 0.85 -5.34 -18.33
C PRO A 213 0.55 -6.65 -17.58
N SER A 214 1.12 -7.78 -17.99
CA SER A 214 0.85 -9.10 -17.39
C SER A 214 2.13 -9.90 -17.15
N VAL A 215 2.63 -10.56 -18.18
CA VAL A 215 3.78 -11.46 -18.16
C VAL A 215 4.58 -11.24 -19.43
N PHE A 216 5.90 -11.29 -19.32
CA PHE A 216 6.82 -11.38 -20.44
C PHE A 216 7.33 -12.82 -20.53
N GLU A 217 7.22 -13.43 -21.71
CA GLU A 217 7.64 -14.80 -21.95
C GLU A 217 8.87 -14.81 -22.85
N LEU A 218 9.89 -15.58 -22.46
CA LEU A 218 11.08 -15.80 -23.29
C LEU A 218 10.82 -16.97 -24.25
N SER A 219 10.07 -16.69 -25.32
CA SER A 219 9.68 -17.68 -26.33
C SER A 219 10.79 -18.02 -27.32
N SER A 220 11.73 -17.09 -27.56
CA SER A 220 12.87 -17.26 -28.45
C SER A 220 14.16 -17.49 -27.63
N PRO A 221 14.52 -18.74 -27.29
CA PRO A 221 15.71 -19.03 -26.50
C PRO A 221 16.98 -18.62 -27.25
N SER A 222 17.93 -18.03 -26.54
CA SER A 222 19.18 -17.55 -27.11
C SER A 222 20.33 -17.72 -26.13
N ARG A 223 21.49 -18.16 -26.63
CA ARG A 223 22.72 -18.28 -25.83
C ARG A 223 23.24 -16.92 -25.36
N TRP A 224 22.88 -15.83 -26.04
CA TRP A 224 23.26 -14.46 -25.65
C TRP A 224 22.66 -14.01 -24.32
N ASN A 225 21.62 -14.70 -23.84
CA ASN A 225 20.97 -14.39 -22.58
C ASN A 225 21.67 -15.03 -21.37
N ILE A 226 22.53 -16.04 -21.60
CA ILE A 226 23.09 -16.88 -20.55
C ILE A 226 23.96 -16.06 -19.60
N GLY A 227 23.80 -16.29 -18.29
CA GLY A 227 24.57 -15.62 -17.23
C GLY A 227 24.02 -14.24 -16.84
N LYS A 228 22.97 -13.75 -17.50
CA LYS A 228 22.32 -12.48 -17.18
C LYS A 228 21.01 -12.70 -16.41
N GLU A 229 20.73 -11.82 -15.45
CA GLU A 229 19.45 -11.80 -14.75
C GLU A 229 18.30 -11.44 -15.70
N LEU A 230 17.14 -12.06 -15.54
CA LEU A 230 15.92 -11.80 -16.33
C LEU A 230 15.49 -10.32 -16.26
N ASN A 231 15.84 -9.62 -15.19
CA ASN A 231 15.65 -8.19 -15.02
C ASN A 231 16.36 -7.36 -16.10
N THR A 232 17.53 -7.82 -16.57
CA THR A 232 18.30 -7.16 -17.63
C THR A 232 17.84 -7.55 -19.04
N LEU A 233 17.06 -8.62 -19.17
CA LEU A 233 16.50 -9.09 -20.44
C LEU A 233 15.08 -8.56 -20.70
N THR A 234 14.42 -8.03 -19.67
CA THR A 234 13.04 -7.52 -19.76
C THR A 234 13.03 -6.00 -19.76
N LYS A 235 12.67 -5.36 -20.89
CA LYS A 235 12.59 -3.89 -20.98
C LYS A 235 11.54 -3.34 -19.99
N PRO A 236 11.92 -2.59 -18.94
CA PRO A 236 10.99 -2.20 -17.87
C PRO A 236 10.03 -1.07 -18.29
N ARG A 237 10.44 -0.23 -19.24
CA ARG A 237 9.60 0.80 -19.87
C ARG A 237 9.68 0.60 -21.37
N MET A 238 8.63 0.00 -21.93
CA MET A 238 8.52 -0.17 -23.37
C MET A 238 8.31 1.18 -24.05
N ASP A 239 8.77 1.29 -25.30
CA ASP A 239 8.51 2.46 -26.13
C ASP A 239 7.07 2.41 -26.69
N LEU A 240 6.52 1.21 -26.80
CA LEU A 240 5.11 0.98 -27.11
C LEU A 240 4.22 1.45 -25.96
N ILE A 241 3.27 2.32 -26.29
CA ILE A 241 2.32 2.92 -25.36
C ILE A 241 0.91 2.55 -25.81
N ASP A 242 0.15 1.92 -24.91
CA ASP A 242 -1.27 1.66 -25.13
C ASP A 242 -2.09 2.95 -24.94
N GLU A 243 -2.68 3.44 -26.03
CA GLU A 243 -3.52 4.64 -26.04
C GLU A 243 -4.83 4.45 -25.27
N GLN A 244 -5.35 3.22 -25.19
CA GLN A 244 -6.61 2.91 -24.50
C GLN A 244 -6.48 3.04 -22.98
N MET A 245 -5.27 2.83 -22.45
CA MET A 245 -4.97 3.04 -21.03
C MET A 245 -4.78 4.53 -20.67
N LEU A 246 -4.72 5.43 -21.66
CA LEU A 246 -4.53 6.87 -21.44
C LEU A 246 -5.86 7.61 -21.44
N THR A 247 -6.03 8.51 -20.47
CA THR A 247 -7.09 9.52 -20.56
C THR A 247 -6.81 10.48 -21.73
N LYS A 248 -7.83 11.08 -22.35
CA LYS A 248 -7.67 12.09 -23.43
C LYS A 248 -6.67 13.18 -23.07
N LYS A 249 -6.68 13.63 -21.80
CA LYS A 249 -5.71 14.60 -21.27
C LYS A 249 -4.28 14.07 -21.31
N GLN A 250 -4.07 12.84 -20.85
CA GLN A 250 -2.74 12.22 -20.87
C GLN A 250 -2.25 12.01 -22.30
N ARG A 251 -3.11 11.56 -23.21
CA ARG A 251 -2.76 11.45 -24.62
C ARG A 251 -2.18 12.77 -25.15
N LEU A 252 -2.86 13.90 -24.90
CA LEU A 252 -2.36 15.22 -25.30
C LEU A 252 -1.01 15.56 -24.65
N ASP A 253 -0.80 15.23 -23.39
CA ASP A 253 0.50 15.42 -22.71
C ASP A 253 1.62 14.58 -23.37
N TYR A 254 1.31 13.37 -23.84
CA TYR A 254 2.27 12.52 -24.56
C TYR A 254 2.53 12.99 -25.99
N VAL A 255 1.51 13.50 -26.71
CA VAL A 255 1.68 14.12 -28.03
C VAL A 255 2.56 15.37 -27.92
N LYS A 256 2.33 16.21 -26.91
CA LYS A 256 3.20 17.38 -26.62
C LYS A 256 4.64 17.00 -26.32
N ALA A 257 4.87 15.82 -25.75
CA ALA A 257 6.20 15.30 -25.48
C ALA A 257 6.85 14.62 -26.70
N GLY A 258 6.17 14.56 -27.85
CA GLY A 258 6.67 13.90 -29.07
C GLY A 258 6.72 12.38 -28.98
N LEU A 259 5.95 11.77 -28.06
CA LEU A 259 5.97 10.32 -27.83
C LEU A 259 4.88 9.56 -28.60
N LEU A 260 3.77 10.23 -28.93
CA LEU A 260 2.65 9.66 -29.67
C LEU A 260 2.40 10.49 -30.94
N PRO A 261 2.03 9.85 -32.07
CA PRO A 261 1.55 10.57 -33.24
C PRO A 261 0.21 11.25 -32.93
N LYS A 262 -0.05 12.38 -33.59
CA LYS A 262 -1.25 13.19 -33.40
C LYS A 262 -2.47 12.54 -34.08
#